data_AF-A0A9E3QA22-F1
#
_entry.id   AF-A0A9E3QA22-F1
#
_cell.length_a   1.000
_cell.length_b   1.000
_cell.length_c   1.000
_cell.angle_alpha   90.00
_cell.angle_beta   90.00
_cell.angle_gamma   90.00
#
_symmetry.space_group_name_H-M   'P 1'
#
loop_
_entity.id
_entity.type
_entity.pdbx_description
1 polymer ?
#
loop_
_entity_poly.entity_id
_entity_poly.type
_entity_poly.pdbx_seq_one_letter_code
_entity_poly.pdbx_strand_id
1 'polypeptide(L)'
;MQRATALALIGVVTFGLWALAQTPQQPKVQPGPNEPNWVDILEHRYALKIFDDLLNPVKTTPAATPGLFKKAGPGPVVFTPVIALGLEVPIHGGWYTPGDDAQNPKTHELWSYQYKHTAKDIKEAETLTIIPLITPSNTTFDPGDQPFGLWIGNDQFKDRVYSQPQVVAATNPRLAKQPYKAMIYPNKDRDTDKIIPHSYIIGWEYSTNDDFQDVVTRIDNVELITDGEKAKSEKSRD
;
A
#
# COMPACT_ATOMS: atom_id res chain seq x y z
N MET A 1 -32.51 57.29 -33.23
CA MET A 1 -31.38 56.35 -33.39
C MET A 1 -30.73 56.15 -32.03
N GLN A 2 -31.08 55.09 -31.30
CA GLN A 2 -30.42 54.70 -30.04
C GLN A 2 -30.02 53.24 -30.18
N ARG A 3 -28.71 52.99 -30.11
CA ARG A 3 -28.10 51.65 -30.14
C ARG A 3 -28.15 51.08 -28.72
N ALA A 4 -28.81 49.94 -28.54
CA ALA A 4 -28.73 49.14 -27.33
C ALA A 4 -27.54 48.17 -27.45
N THR A 5 -26.57 48.32 -26.55
CA THR A 5 -25.41 47.44 -26.43
C THR A 5 -25.80 46.26 -25.55
N ALA A 6 -25.81 45.04 -26.11
CA ALA A 6 -26.00 43.82 -25.34
C ALA A 6 -24.65 43.39 -24.73
N LEU A 7 -24.56 43.39 -23.39
CA LEU A 7 -23.49 42.71 -22.65
C LEU A 7 -23.80 41.20 -22.62
N ALA A 8 -22.91 40.40 -23.18
CA ALA A 8 -22.90 38.95 -22.98
C ALA A 8 -22.20 38.63 -21.65
N LEU A 9 -22.94 38.08 -20.68
CA LEU A 9 -22.36 37.46 -19.49
C LEU A 9 -21.80 36.09 -19.90
N ILE A 10 -20.48 35.96 -19.90
CA ILE A 10 -19.81 34.65 -19.97
C ILE A 10 -19.85 34.07 -18.55
N GLY A 11 -20.74 33.09 -18.34
CA GLY A 11 -20.77 32.29 -17.12
C GLY A 11 -19.56 31.36 -17.08
N VAL A 12 -18.59 31.66 -16.21
CA VAL A 12 -17.50 30.74 -15.90
C VAL A 12 -18.08 29.62 -15.03
N VAL A 13 -18.24 28.43 -15.61
CA VAL A 13 -18.52 27.20 -14.86
C VAL A 13 -17.23 26.78 -14.19
N THR A 14 -17.07 27.11 -12.91
CA THR A 14 -16.02 26.54 -12.06
C THR A 14 -16.38 25.10 -11.74
N PHE A 15 -15.72 24.14 -12.41
CA PHE A 15 -15.67 22.77 -11.93
C PHE A 15 -14.90 22.76 -10.61
N GLY A 16 -15.62 22.62 -9.51
CA GLY A 16 -15.02 22.38 -8.20
C GLY A 16 -14.29 21.04 -8.23
N LEU A 17 -12.96 21.09 -8.16
CA LEU A 17 -12.13 19.95 -7.80
C LEU A 17 -12.49 19.58 -6.36
N TRP A 18 -13.31 18.56 -6.19
CA TRP A 18 -13.48 17.92 -4.89
C TRP A 18 -12.16 17.21 -4.57
N ALA A 19 -11.34 17.82 -3.70
CA ALA A 19 -10.32 17.06 -3.00
C ALA A 19 -11.03 15.95 -2.23
N LEU A 20 -10.76 14.69 -2.56
CA LEU A 20 -11.34 13.57 -1.84
C LEU A 20 -10.67 13.53 -0.46
N ALA A 21 -11.31 14.17 0.51
CA ALA A 21 -10.95 14.03 1.91
C ALA A 21 -11.10 12.56 2.35
N GLN A 22 -10.31 12.17 3.33
CA GLN A 22 -10.38 10.87 4.00
C GLN A 22 -11.85 10.47 4.24
N THR A 23 -12.26 9.29 3.76
CA THR A 23 -13.62 8.82 4.04
C THR A 23 -13.75 8.55 5.55
N PRO A 24 -14.94 8.71 6.14
CA PRO A 24 -15.16 8.37 7.56
C PRO A 24 -14.74 6.92 7.94
N GLN A 25 -14.59 6.05 6.94
CA GLN A 25 -14.25 4.64 7.09
C GLN A 25 -12.74 4.36 7.01
N GLN A 26 -11.93 5.32 6.55
CA GLN A 26 -10.46 5.18 6.52
C GLN A 26 -9.85 5.53 7.88
N PRO A 27 -8.78 4.84 8.33
CA PRO A 27 -8.06 5.24 9.53
C PRO A 27 -7.48 6.63 9.42
N LYS A 28 -7.53 7.39 10.52
CA LYS A 28 -6.89 8.70 10.61
C LYS A 28 -5.39 8.51 10.59
N VAL A 29 -4.76 8.95 9.52
CA VAL A 29 -3.30 8.88 9.41
C VAL A 29 -2.69 9.93 10.32
N GLN A 30 -1.85 9.49 11.25
CA GLN A 30 -1.19 10.37 12.20
C GLN A 30 0.32 10.24 12.06
N PRO A 31 1.08 11.34 12.07
CA PRO A 31 2.54 11.24 12.08
C PRO A 31 3.06 10.53 13.34
N GLY A 32 3.99 9.59 13.17
CA GLY A 32 4.81 9.08 14.27
C GLY A 32 5.74 10.15 14.86
N PRO A 33 6.14 10.06 16.14
CA PRO A 33 7.03 11.03 16.75
C PRO A 33 8.45 10.97 16.16
N ASN A 34 8.98 12.12 15.71
CA ASN A 34 10.35 12.30 15.21
C ASN A 34 10.74 11.51 13.94
N GLU A 35 9.78 10.92 13.24
CA GLU A 35 9.98 10.20 11.98
C GLU A 35 9.36 10.98 10.80
N PRO A 36 9.83 10.78 9.55
CA PRO A 36 9.16 11.31 8.38
C PRO A 36 7.74 10.77 8.32
N ASN A 37 6.75 11.66 8.25
CA ASN A 37 5.35 11.30 8.07
C ASN A 37 5.17 10.57 6.73
N TRP A 38 4.26 9.59 6.67
CA TRP A 38 3.86 8.94 5.43
C TRP A 38 3.47 9.90 4.30
N VAL A 39 2.79 11.02 4.62
CA VAL A 39 2.52 12.09 3.66
C VAL A 39 3.82 12.65 3.06
N ASP A 40 4.82 12.93 3.91
CA ASP A 40 6.11 13.46 3.46
C ASP A 40 6.84 12.44 2.55
N ILE A 41 6.77 11.15 2.88
CA ILE A 41 7.38 10.09 2.07
C ILE A 41 6.73 10.02 0.69
N LEU A 42 5.40 9.99 0.64
CA LEU A 42 4.63 9.95 -0.60
C LEU A 42 4.91 11.16 -1.49
N GLU A 43 4.81 12.36 -0.93
CA GLU A 43 4.97 13.60 -1.69
C GLU A 43 6.41 13.78 -2.17
N HIS A 44 7.39 13.64 -1.27
CA HIS A 44 8.77 13.97 -1.61
C HIS A 44 9.48 12.89 -2.42
N ARG A 45 9.16 11.60 -2.22
CA ARG A 45 9.85 10.51 -2.93
C ARG A 45 9.09 10.00 -4.15
N TYR A 46 7.77 10.07 -4.14
CA TYR A 46 6.95 9.46 -5.19
C TYR A 46 6.04 10.46 -5.91
N ALA A 47 5.97 11.73 -5.47
CA ALA A 47 5.02 12.72 -6.01
C ALA A 47 3.57 12.19 -6.01
N LEU A 48 3.21 11.53 -4.90
CA LEU A 48 1.89 10.94 -4.65
C LEU A 48 1.20 11.66 -3.50
N LYS A 49 -0.12 11.68 -3.55
CA LYS A 49 -1.00 12.22 -2.53
C LYS A 49 -1.67 11.09 -1.77
N ILE A 50 -1.71 11.24 -0.45
CA ILE A 50 -2.15 10.18 0.46
C ILE A 50 -3.57 9.64 0.18
N PHE A 51 -4.50 10.49 -0.29
CA PHE A 51 -5.88 10.07 -0.60
C PHE A 51 -6.17 9.98 -2.10
N ASP A 52 -5.71 10.95 -2.89
CA ASP A 52 -6.03 10.99 -4.33
C ASP A 52 -5.42 9.78 -5.08
N ASP A 53 -4.25 9.29 -4.65
CA ASP A 53 -3.53 8.19 -5.32
C ASP A 53 -3.71 6.81 -4.64
N LEU A 54 -4.51 6.72 -3.57
CA LEU A 54 -4.71 5.48 -2.83
C LEU A 54 -5.59 4.50 -3.61
N LEU A 55 -5.07 3.29 -3.86
CA LEU A 55 -5.73 2.29 -4.70
C LEU A 55 -6.57 1.28 -3.90
N ASN A 56 -6.38 1.20 -2.59
CA ASN A 56 -7.17 0.33 -1.71
C ASN A 56 -7.92 1.10 -0.60
N PRO A 57 -8.73 2.13 -0.92
CA PRO A 57 -9.48 2.85 0.09
C PRO A 57 -10.50 1.93 0.77
N VAL A 58 -10.70 2.13 2.08
CA VAL A 58 -11.83 1.50 2.78
C VAL A 58 -13.11 2.18 2.32
N LYS A 59 -13.88 1.50 1.46
CA LYS A 59 -15.15 2.03 0.95
C LYS A 59 -16.32 1.76 1.91
N THR A 60 -16.44 0.53 2.40
CA THR A 60 -17.57 0.10 3.23
C THR A 60 -17.12 -0.79 4.38
N THR A 61 -16.43 -1.90 4.08
CA THR A 61 -16.01 -2.90 5.06
C THR A 61 -14.57 -3.35 4.81
N PRO A 62 -13.88 -3.93 5.81
CA PRO A 62 -12.58 -4.57 5.62
C PRO A 62 -12.52 -5.63 4.51
N ALA A 63 -13.63 -6.35 4.29
CA ALA A 63 -13.75 -7.37 3.24
C ALA A 63 -13.87 -6.78 1.83
N ALA A 64 -14.47 -5.59 1.72
CA ALA A 64 -14.61 -4.86 0.46
C ALA A 64 -13.34 -4.11 0.05
N THR A 65 -12.32 -4.03 0.90
CA THR A 65 -11.07 -3.34 0.59
C THR A 65 -10.20 -4.20 -0.34
N PRO A 66 -9.71 -3.66 -1.48
CA PRO A 66 -8.71 -4.34 -2.31
C PRO A 66 -7.44 -4.66 -1.52
N GLY A 67 -6.78 -5.75 -1.88
CA GLY A 67 -5.56 -6.19 -1.20
C GLY A 67 -4.97 -7.50 -1.73
N LEU A 68 -5.50 -8.00 -2.86
CA LEU A 68 -4.95 -9.14 -3.56
C LEU A 68 -4.36 -8.67 -4.88
N PHE A 69 -3.34 -9.38 -5.31
CA PHE A 69 -2.63 -9.17 -6.56
C PHE A 69 -2.71 -10.43 -7.41
N LYS A 70 -2.51 -10.25 -8.71
CA LYS A 70 -2.19 -11.33 -9.66
C LYS A 70 -0.91 -10.97 -10.39
N LYS A 71 -0.22 -11.98 -10.91
CA LYS A 71 0.96 -11.80 -11.74
C LYS A 71 0.59 -11.07 -13.04
N ALA A 72 1.39 -10.07 -13.43
CA ALA A 72 1.08 -9.24 -14.60
C ALA A 72 1.62 -9.80 -15.93
N GLY A 73 2.76 -10.50 -15.89
CA GLY A 73 3.44 -10.96 -17.08
C GLY A 73 4.46 -12.06 -16.83
N PRO A 74 5.27 -12.40 -17.85
CA PRO A 74 6.32 -13.42 -17.73
C PRO A 74 7.39 -12.98 -16.72
N GLY A 75 8.08 -13.96 -16.12
CA GLY A 75 9.10 -13.73 -15.09
C GLY A 75 8.55 -13.78 -13.66
N PRO A 76 9.40 -13.70 -12.62
CA PRO A 76 8.95 -13.75 -11.24
C PRO A 76 8.26 -12.44 -10.81
N VAL A 77 7.51 -12.50 -9.71
CA VAL A 77 7.13 -11.33 -8.92
C VAL A 77 8.31 -10.94 -8.04
N VAL A 78 8.54 -9.64 -7.86
CA VAL A 78 9.59 -9.11 -6.98
C VAL A 78 8.95 -8.30 -5.86
N PHE A 79 9.19 -8.66 -4.60
CA PHE A 79 8.69 -7.98 -3.42
C PHE A 79 9.85 -7.57 -2.50
N THR A 80 10.11 -6.27 -2.41
CA THR A 80 11.34 -5.72 -1.82
C THR A 80 11.01 -4.67 -0.77
N PRO A 81 11.61 -4.72 0.43
CA PRO A 81 11.55 -3.60 1.38
C PRO A 81 12.41 -2.45 0.85
N VAL A 82 11.88 -1.23 0.85
CA VAL A 82 12.56 -0.03 0.33
C VAL A 82 12.77 1.05 1.40
N ILE A 83 11.92 1.11 2.44
CA ILE A 83 12.12 1.94 3.62
C ILE A 83 11.78 1.12 4.87
N ALA A 84 12.68 1.16 5.86
CA ALA A 84 12.46 0.67 7.21
C ALA A 84 12.51 1.83 8.21
N LEU A 85 11.38 2.18 8.83
CA LEU A 85 11.32 3.18 9.93
C LEU A 85 10.81 2.57 11.23
N GLY A 86 10.36 1.33 11.20
CA GLY A 86 9.80 0.62 12.33
C GLY A 86 10.78 0.27 13.46
N LEU A 87 10.46 -0.80 14.17
CA LEU A 87 11.25 -1.32 15.30
C LEU A 87 12.61 -1.88 14.83
N GLU A 88 13.64 -1.75 15.66
CA GLU A 88 14.97 -2.36 15.44
C GLU A 88 15.03 -3.83 15.88
N VAL A 89 14.00 -4.60 15.51
CA VAL A 89 13.93 -6.05 15.68
C VAL A 89 13.89 -6.71 14.29
N PRO A 90 14.09 -8.02 14.17
CA PRO A 90 13.86 -8.70 12.90
C PRO A 90 12.43 -8.43 12.38
N ILE A 91 12.38 -7.86 11.18
CA ILE A 91 11.17 -7.62 10.39
C ILE A 91 11.16 -8.65 9.27
N HIS A 92 10.01 -9.27 9.05
CA HIS A 92 9.80 -10.32 8.07
C HIS A 92 8.77 -9.87 7.04
N GLY A 93 8.91 -10.36 5.82
CA GLY A 93 7.93 -10.12 4.77
C GLY A 93 7.85 -11.27 3.78
N GLY A 94 6.68 -11.38 3.16
CA GLY A 94 6.42 -12.39 2.18
C GLY A 94 5.04 -12.28 1.55
N TRP A 95 4.60 -13.39 0.98
CA TRP A 95 3.31 -13.50 0.32
C TRP A 95 2.46 -14.61 0.94
N TYR A 96 1.17 -14.59 0.65
CA TYR A 96 0.25 -15.65 1.06
C TYR A 96 -0.75 -15.96 -0.04
N THR A 97 -1.17 -17.21 -0.09
CA THR A 97 -2.40 -17.56 -0.82
C THR A 97 -3.58 -17.34 0.11
N PRO A 98 -4.61 -16.59 -0.32
CA PRO A 98 -5.85 -16.49 0.44
C PRO A 98 -6.45 -17.88 0.56
N GLY A 99 -6.79 -18.29 1.78
CA GLY A 99 -7.51 -19.54 2.02
C GLY A 99 -9.00 -19.40 1.69
N ASP A 100 -9.73 -20.51 1.82
CA ASP A 100 -11.20 -20.50 1.76
C ASP A 100 -11.81 -19.65 2.89
N ASP A 101 -11.08 -19.52 3.99
CA ASP A 101 -11.36 -18.59 5.08
C ASP A 101 -10.22 -17.58 5.29
N ALA A 102 -10.56 -16.43 5.89
CA ALA A 102 -9.60 -15.39 6.23
C ALA A 102 -8.70 -15.75 7.44
N GLN A 103 -9.01 -16.84 8.15
CA GLN A 103 -8.38 -17.21 9.41
C GLN A 103 -7.07 -17.98 9.20
N ASN A 104 -6.94 -18.66 8.05
CA ASN A 104 -5.84 -19.59 7.77
C ASN A 104 -5.12 -19.28 6.44
N PRO A 105 -4.56 -18.07 6.24
CA PRO A 105 -3.77 -17.77 5.05
C PRO A 105 -2.50 -18.64 5.02
N LYS A 106 -2.18 -19.27 3.89
CA LYS A 106 -0.93 -20.02 3.74
C LYS A 106 0.18 -19.06 3.36
N THR A 107 1.07 -18.78 4.31
CA THR A 107 2.15 -17.80 4.17
C THR A 107 3.45 -18.41 3.69
N HIS A 108 4.16 -17.67 2.84
CA HIS A 108 5.50 -17.96 2.36
C HIS A 108 6.38 -16.75 2.69
N GLU A 109 7.39 -16.95 3.55
CA GLU A 109 8.38 -15.92 3.86
C GLU A 109 9.37 -15.78 2.72
N LEU A 110 9.77 -14.55 2.43
CA LEU A 110 10.70 -14.20 1.35
C LEU A 110 11.96 -13.56 1.91
N TRP A 111 11.78 -12.58 2.79
CA TRP A 111 12.89 -11.81 3.32
C TRP A 111 12.69 -11.48 4.79
N SER A 112 13.81 -11.26 5.45
CA SER A 112 13.87 -10.57 6.73
C SER A 112 15.01 -9.56 6.75
N TYR A 113 14.88 -8.54 7.59
CA TYR A 113 15.94 -7.56 7.85
C TYR A 113 15.92 -7.15 9.33
N GLN A 114 17.04 -6.64 9.83
CA GLN A 114 17.09 -5.91 11.10
C GLN A 114 17.90 -4.64 10.85
N TYR A 115 17.18 -3.57 10.50
CA TYR A 115 17.72 -2.32 9.99
C TYR A 115 16.69 -1.22 10.18
N LYS A 116 17.14 0.01 10.41
CA LYS A 116 16.29 1.19 10.53
C LYS A 116 16.97 2.37 9.84
N HIS A 117 16.24 3.01 8.93
CA HIS A 117 16.63 4.31 8.41
C HIS A 117 16.42 5.37 9.48
N THR A 118 17.29 6.37 9.46
CA THR A 118 17.09 7.59 10.20
C THR A 118 16.16 8.54 9.43
N ALA A 119 15.54 9.49 10.13
CA ALA A 119 14.78 10.56 9.47
C ALA A 119 15.62 11.35 8.45
N LYS A 120 16.94 11.45 8.69
CA LYS A 120 17.89 12.09 7.78
C LYS A 120 18.03 11.33 6.47
N ASP A 121 18.16 10.00 6.53
CA ASP A 121 18.26 9.15 5.34
C ASP A 121 17.04 9.34 4.43
N ILE A 122 15.85 9.50 5.01
CA ILE A 122 14.64 9.70 4.23
C ILE A 122 14.55 11.09 3.63
N LYS A 123 14.91 12.15 4.36
CA LYS A 123 14.73 13.55 3.92
C LYS A 123 15.81 14.05 2.97
N GLU A 124 17.05 13.65 3.18
CA GLU A 124 18.21 14.26 2.52
C GLU A 124 18.80 13.40 1.42
N ALA A 125 18.53 12.09 1.40
CA ALA A 125 19.18 11.20 0.45
C ALA A 125 18.50 11.22 -0.92
N GLU A 126 19.25 11.63 -1.95
CA GLU A 126 18.86 11.48 -3.36
C GLU A 126 18.57 10.00 -3.69
N THR A 127 19.33 9.07 -3.12
CA THR A 127 19.11 7.62 -3.19
C THR A 127 19.11 7.02 -1.79
N LEU A 128 18.13 6.18 -1.46
CA LEU A 128 18.08 5.47 -0.18
C LEU A 128 19.16 4.38 -0.11
N THR A 129 19.69 4.18 1.09
CA THR A 129 20.53 3.02 1.38
C THR A 129 19.71 1.74 1.17
N ILE A 130 20.31 0.76 0.51
CA ILE A 130 19.69 -0.55 0.32
C ILE A 130 19.60 -1.23 1.69
N ILE A 131 18.40 -1.71 2.04
CA ILE A 131 18.17 -2.43 3.28
C ILE A 131 18.94 -3.77 3.24
N PRO A 132 19.86 -4.03 4.18
CA PRO A 132 20.59 -5.29 4.23
C PRO A 132 19.65 -6.41 4.69
N LEU A 133 19.43 -7.40 3.82
CA LEU A 133 18.60 -8.56 4.13
C LEU A 133 19.40 -9.63 4.89
N ILE A 134 18.73 -10.33 5.79
CA ILE A 134 19.30 -11.45 6.56
C ILE A 134 19.28 -12.72 5.69
N THR A 135 20.41 -13.43 5.61
CA THR A 135 20.49 -14.69 4.84
C THR A 135 19.86 -15.86 5.62
N PRO A 136 19.06 -16.73 4.96
CA PRO A 136 18.66 -16.69 3.56
C PRO A 136 17.43 -15.81 3.32
N SER A 137 17.57 -14.79 2.47
CA SER A 137 16.46 -13.97 1.96
C SER A 137 16.48 -13.95 0.43
N ASN A 138 15.29 -13.92 -0.17
CA ASN A 138 15.09 -13.72 -1.60
C ASN A 138 13.86 -12.83 -1.80
N THR A 139 13.96 -11.80 -2.64
CA THR A 139 12.82 -10.92 -2.93
C THR A 139 11.94 -11.43 -4.07
N THR A 140 12.29 -12.55 -4.70
CA THR A 140 11.59 -13.07 -5.88
C THR A 140 10.76 -14.31 -5.58
N PHE A 141 9.59 -14.44 -6.22
CA PHE A 141 8.74 -15.63 -6.12
C PHE A 141 7.87 -15.79 -7.36
N ASP A 142 7.27 -16.98 -7.51
CA ASP A 142 6.26 -17.24 -8.54
C ASP A 142 4.96 -17.73 -7.90
N PRO A 143 3.89 -16.92 -7.92
CA PRO A 143 2.57 -17.33 -7.42
C PRO A 143 1.77 -18.18 -8.43
N GLY A 144 2.32 -18.40 -9.63
CA GLY A 144 1.56 -18.93 -10.77
C GLY A 144 0.44 -17.97 -11.17
N ASP A 145 -0.70 -18.51 -11.57
CA ASP A 145 -1.87 -17.73 -12.02
C ASP A 145 -2.85 -17.40 -10.90
N GLN A 146 -2.55 -17.80 -9.65
CA GLN A 146 -3.46 -17.62 -8.53
C GLN A 146 -3.35 -16.21 -7.94
N PRO A 147 -4.48 -15.62 -7.49
CA PRO A 147 -4.44 -14.45 -6.63
C PRO A 147 -3.63 -14.71 -5.36
N PHE A 148 -2.88 -13.71 -4.93
CA PHE A 148 -2.10 -13.75 -3.70
C PHE A 148 -2.17 -12.41 -2.99
N GLY A 149 -1.89 -12.40 -1.69
CA GLY A 149 -1.65 -11.18 -0.95
C GLY A 149 -0.24 -11.13 -0.39
N LEU A 150 0.09 -10.00 0.20
CA LEU A 150 1.36 -9.72 0.87
C LEU A 150 1.16 -9.61 2.38
N TRP A 151 2.19 -9.94 3.14
CA TRP A 151 2.22 -9.78 4.58
C TRP A 151 3.58 -9.26 5.05
N ILE A 152 3.55 -8.57 6.19
CA ILE A 152 4.75 -8.27 7.00
C ILE A 152 4.51 -8.65 8.46
N GLY A 153 5.58 -8.82 9.23
CA GLY A 153 5.53 -9.11 10.67
C GLY A 153 6.85 -8.78 11.35
N ASN A 154 6.89 -8.93 12.67
CA ASN A 154 8.11 -8.73 13.45
C ASN A 154 8.18 -9.62 14.68
N ASP A 155 9.39 -9.84 15.18
CA ASP A 155 9.66 -10.74 16.30
C ASP A 155 9.17 -10.21 17.66
N GLN A 156 8.87 -8.92 17.77
CA GLN A 156 8.38 -8.32 19.01
C GLN A 156 6.90 -8.66 19.26
N PHE A 157 6.03 -8.42 18.27
CA PHE A 157 4.60 -8.68 18.41
C PHE A 157 4.22 -10.12 18.04
N LYS A 158 5.04 -10.80 17.23
CA LYS A 158 4.80 -12.17 16.70
C LYS A 158 3.54 -12.32 15.83
N ASP A 159 2.68 -11.31 15.80
CA ASP A 159 1.56 -11.20 14.88
C ASP A 159 2.03 -10.68 13.51
N ARG A 160 1.25 -11.00 12.47
CA ARG A 160 1.42 -10.47 11.12
C ARG A 160 0.33 -9.46 10.79
N VAL A 161 0.64 -8.59 9.85
CA VAL A 161 -0.36 -7.79 9.13
C VAL A 161 -0.35 -8.16 7.66
N TYR A 162 -1.50 -7.99 7.02
CA TYR A 162 -1.78 -8.48 5.69
C TYR A 162 -2.35 -7.35 4.85
N SER A 163 -2.03 -7.38 3.57
CA SER A 163 -2.56 -6.48 2.53
C SER A 163 -4.08 -6.48 2.45
N GLN A 164 -4.74 -7.58 2.84
CA GLN A 164 -6.19 -7.63 3.02
C GLN A 164 -6.58 -7.36 4.48
N PRO A 165 -7.38 -6.32 4.75
CA PRO A 165 -7.84 -6.03 6.10
C PRO A 165 -8.68 -7.16 6.70
N GLN A 166 -9.49 -7.88 5.92
CA GLN A 166 -10.27 -9.00 6.49
C GLN A 166 -9.38 -10.09 7.11
N VAL A 167 -8.19 -10.32 6.54
CA VAL A 167 -7.24 -11.32 7.05
C VAL A 167 -6.64 -10.82 8.35
N VAL A 168 -6.22 -9.56 8.43
CA VAL A 168 -5.79 -8.94 9.70
C VAL A 168 -6.89 -9.04 10.77
N ALA A 169 -8.14 -8.74 10.40
CA ALA A 169 -9.27 -8.81 11.32
C ALA A 169 -9.49 -10.21 11.91
N ALA A 170 -9.30 -11.24 11.09
CA ALA A 170 -9.47 -12.63 11.48
C ALA A 170 -8.27 -13.15 12.29
N THR A 171 -7.04 -12.87 11.86
CA THR A 171 -5.84 -13.53 12.39
C THR A 171 -5.13 -12.75 13.50
N ASN A 172 -5.44 -11.47 13.68
CA ASN A 172 -4.72 -10.61 14.62
C ASN A 172 -5.68 -9.97 15.64
N PRO A 173 -5.90 -10.60 16.82
CA PRO A 173 -6.83 -10.10 17.83
C PRO A 173 -6.51 -8.68 18.33
N ARG A 174 -5.23 -8.31 18.36
CA ARG A 174 -4.78 -6.97 18.79
C ARG A 174 -5.23 -5.89 17.81
N LEU A 175 -5.22 -6.19 16.52
CA LEU A 175 -5.54 -5.26 15.44
C LEU A 175 -6.94 -5.48 14.84
N ALA A 176 -7.74 -6.42 15.37
CA ALA A 176 -9.02 -6.80 14.80
C ALA A 176 -10.02 -5.64 14.65
N LYS A 177 -9.93 -4.63 15.53
CA LYS A 177 -10.78 -3.42 15.50
C LYS A 177 -10.26 -2.32 14.58
N GLN A 178 -9.05 -2.46 14.06
CA GLN A 178 -8.39 -1.51 13.15
C GLN A 178 -7.54 -2.28 12.12
N PRO A 179 -8.17 -3.12 11.28
CA PRO A 179 -7.43 -4.12 10.52
C PRO A 179 -6.77 -3.57 9.24
N TYR A 180 -6.99 -2.30 8.90
CA TYR A 180 -6.38 -1.67 7.73
C TYR A 180 -4.93 -1.31 8.05
N LYS A 181 -4.00 -2.09 7.52
CA LYS A 181 -2.57 -2.06 7.89
C LYS A 181 -1.62 -2.01 6.68
N ALA A 182 -2.18 -1.79 5.50
CA ALA A 182 -1.46 -1.63 4.24
C ALA A 182 -2.15 -0.57 3.38
N MET A 183 -1.40 0.45 2.95
CA MET A 183 -1.85 1.45 1.98
C MET A 183 -1.12 1.24 0.67
N ILE A 184 -1.86 0.96 -0.40
CA ILE A 184 -1.33 0.56 -1.71
C ILE A 184 -1.47 1.73 -2.67
N TYR A 185 -0.35 2.15 -3.25
CA TYR A 185 -0.25 3.24 -4.22
C TYR A 185 0.40 2.75 -5.51
N PRO A 186 0.13 3.38 -6.67
CA PRO A 186 0.92 3.10 -7.85
C PRO A 186 2.39 3.46 -7.59
N ASN A 187 3.33 2.74 -8.19
CA ASN A 187 4.72 3.18 -8.19
C ASN A 187 4.89 4.28 -9.25
N LYS A 188 5.48 5.39 -8.86
CA LYS A 188 5.65 6.56 -9.70
C LYS A 188 7.11 7.00 -9.67
N ASP A 189 7.67 7.15 -10.86
CA ASP A 189 8.97 7.78 -11.05
C ASP A 189 8.78 9.29 -10.85
N ARG A 190 9.40 9.81 -9.80
CA ARG A 190 9.28 11.22 -9.40
C ARG A 190 9.86 12.17 -10.45
N ASP A 191 10.99 11.82 -11.04
CA ASP A 191 11.73 12.73 -11.93
C ASP A 191 11.03 12.89 -13.28
N THR A 192 10.30 11.86 -13.71
CA THR A 192 9.54 11.85 -14.97
C THR A 192 8.05 12.06 -14.79
N ASP A 193 7.54 12.04 -13.55
CA ASP A 193 6.12 12.08 -13.19
C ASP A 193 5.30 10.91 -13.79
N LYS A 194 5.96 9.82 -14.17
CA LYS A 194 5.31 8.67 -14.84
C LYS A 194 5.03 7.53 -13.88
N ILE A 195 3.84 6.96 -13.99
CA ILE A 195 3.51 5.68 -13.36
C ILE A 195 4.37 4.58 -13.99
N ILE A 196 5.00 3.77 -13.14
CA ILE A 196 5.71 2.56 -13.50
C ILE A 196 4.66 1.44 -13.59
N PRO A 197 4.38 0.90 -14.78
CA PRO A 197 3.35 -0.13 -14.94
C PRO A 197 3.67 -1.38 -14.12
N HIS A 198 2.62 -2.05 -13.63
CA HIS A 198 2.71 -3.30 -12.89
C HIS A 198 3.61 -3.25 -11.64
N SER A 199 3.72 -2.06 -11.05
CA SER A 199 4.54 -1.80 -9.87
C SER A 199 3.77 -0.92 -8.87
N TYR A 200 3.91 -1.24 -7.59
CA TYR A 200 3.18 -0.57 -6.50
C TYR A 200 4.10 -0.28 -5.32
N ILE A 201 3.83 0.82 -4.62
CA ILE A 201 4.42 1.17 -3.34
C ILE A 201 3.38 0.89 -2.25
N ILE A 202 3.83 0.26 -1.16
CA ILE A 202 2.95 -0.12 -0.05
C ILE A 202 3.54 0.40 1.25
N GLY A 203 2.81 1.27 1.94
CA GLY A 203 3.08 1.67 3.32
C GLY A 203 2.39 0.73 4.29
N TRP A 204 3.13 0.23 5.28
CA TRP A 204 2.65 -0.73 6.26
C TRP A 204 2.69 -0.17 7.67
N GLU A 205 1.78 -0.68 8.51
CA GLU A 205 1.66 -0.37 9.93
C GLU A 205 1.45 -1.69 10.67
N TYR A 206 2.23 -2.00 11.72
CA TYR A 206 2.00 -3.21 12.54
C TYR A 206 1.62 -2.90 14.00
N SER A 207 1.58 -1.63 14.38
CA SER A 207 1.16 -1.08 15.66
C SER A 207 -0.24 -0.44 15.53
N THR A 208 -0.58 0.44 16.46
CA THR A 208 -1.93 1.00 16.66
C THR A 208 -2.04 2.49 16.40
N ASN A 209 -0.97 3.15 15.98
CA ASN A 209 -0.90 4.59 15.76
C ASN A 209 -1.30 5.02 14.34
N ASP A 210 -1.40 4.08 13.41
CA ASP A 210 -1.92 4.29 12.04
C ASP A 210 -1.10 5.33 11.27
N ASP A 211 0.23 5.23 11.33
CA ASP A 211 1.16 6.11 10.62
C ASP A 211 1.63 5.53 9.26
N PHE A 212 1.51 4.22 9.05
CA PHE A 212 1.76 3.50 7.78
C PHE A 212 3.16 3.66 7.19
N GLN A 213 4.13 4.04 8.01
CA GLN A 213 5.50 4.27 7.58
C GLN A 213 6.51 3.28 8.17
N ASP A 214 6.09 2.42 9.10
CA ASP A 214 6.92 1.38 9.74
C ASP A 214 7.80 0.63 8.72
N VAL A 215 7.17 0.17 7.65
CA VAL A 215 7.83 -0.49 6.52
C VAL A 215 7.20 0.04 5.24
N VAL A 216 8.03 0.40 4.28
CA VAL A 216 7.59 0.66 2.91
C VAL A 216 8.20 -0.40 2.02
N THR A 217 7.36 -1.02 1.19
CA THR A 217 7.78 -2.05 0.25
C THR A 217 7.39 -1.67 -1.16
N ARG A 218 8.16 -2.16 -2.14
CA ARG A 218 7.78 -2.16 -3.55
C ARG A 218 7.44 -3.57 -3.99
N ILE A 219 6.38 -3.71 -4.79
CA ILE A 219 6.10 -4.95 -5.51
C ILE A 219 6.05 -4.70 -7.02
N ASP A 220 6.69 -5.57 -7.80
CA ASP A 220 6.83 -5.47 -9.25
C ASP A 220 6.28 -6.72 -9.95
N ASN A 221 5.87 -6.57 -11.22
CA ASN A 221 5.26 -7.60 -12.08
C ASN A 221 3.90 -8.11 -11.58
N VAL A 222 3.06 -7.19 -11.09
CA VAL A 222 1.73 -7.53 -10.55
C VAL A 222 0.64 -6.58 -11.02
N GLU A 223 -0.61 -7.01 -10.91
CA GLU A 223 -1.80 -6.17 -11.02
C GLU A 223 -2.61 -6.26 -9.73
N LEU A 224 -3.04 -5.13 -9.18
CA LEU A 224 -3.95 -5.07 -8.03
C LEU A 224 -5.36 -5.49 -8.47
N ILE A 225 -5.90 -6.52 -7.82
CA ILE A 225 -7.26 -7.00 -8.07
C ILE A 225 -8.26 -6.07 -7.39
N THR A 226 -9.06 -5.38 -8.19
CA THR A 226 -10.12 -4.47 -7.72
C THR A 226 -11.50 -5.12 -7.81
N ASP A 227 -12.50 -4.52 -7.17
CA ASP A 227 -13.87 -5.07 -7.05
C ASP A 227 -14.52 -5.41 -8.41
N GLY A 228 -14.15 -4.71 -9.49
CA GLY A 228 -14.63 -5.00 -10.84
C GLY A 228 -14.12 -6.32 -11.43
N GLU A 229 -13.02 -6.86 -10.91
CA GLU A 229 -12.44 -8.14 -11.34
C GLU A 229 -12.86 -9.31 -10.45
N LYS A 230 -13.02 -9.10 -9.13
CA LYS A 230 -13.52 -10.14 -8.20
C LYS A 230 -14.86 -10.73 -8.64
N ALA A 231 -15.79 -9.87 -9.08
CA ALA A 231 -17.11 -10.28 -9.55
C ALA A 231 -17.08 -11.13 -10.84
N LYS A 232 -16.00 -11.03 -11.64
CA LYS A 232 -15.82 -11.85 -12.86
C LYS A 232 -15.19 -13.21 -12.53
N SER A 233 -14.26 -13.26 -11.57
CA SER A 233 -13.63 -14.52 -11.15
C SER A 233 -14.56 -15.44 -10.37
N GLU A 234 -15.55 -14.89 -9.65
CA GLU A 234 -16.57 -15.70 -8.97
C GLU A 234 -17.58 -16.30 -9.96
N LYS A 235 -18.00 -15.54 -10.99
CA LYS A 235 -18.91 -16.04 -12.03
C LYS A 235 -18.32 -17.08 -12.98
N SER A 236 -17.00 -17.19 -13.10
CA SER A 236 -16.35 -18.18 -13.96
C SER A 236 -16.07 -19.52 -13.26
N ARG A 237 -16.52 -19.67 -12.00
CA ARG A 237 -16.39 -20.90 -11.21
C ARG A 237 -17.71 -21.67 -11.06
N ASP A 238 -18.78 -21.18 -11.69
CA ASP A 238 -20.07 -21.87 -11.88
C ASP A 238 -20.16 -22.45 -13.31
#